data_AF-A0A7X1AUE6-F1
#
_entry.id   AF-A0A7X1AUE6-F1
#
_cell.length_a   1.000
_cell.length_b   1.000
_cell.length_c   1.000
_cell.angle_alpha   90.00
_cell.angle_beta   90.00
_cell.angle_gamma   90.00
#
_symmetry.space_group_name_H-M   'P 1'
#
loop_
_entity.id
_entity.type
_entity.pdbx_description
1 polymer ?
#
loop_
_entity_poly.entity_id
_entity_poly.type
_entity_poly.pdbx_seq_one_letter_code
_entity_poly.pdbx_strand_id
1 'polypeptide(L)' 'MKKICLFTAITVFSYAGWALGQKVGMMTAFGLSFVGSVLGVFVGWWINENYFE' A
#
# COMPACT_ATOMS: atom_id res chain seq x y z
N MET A 1 13.26 2.39 12.13
CA MET A 1 12.93 1.44 11.05
C MET A 1 11.43 1.49 10.67
N LYS A 2 10.51 1.30 11.64
CA LYS A 2 9.03 1.27 11.45
C LYS A 2 8.44 2.25 10.43
N LYS A 3 8.74 3.55 10.56
CA LYS A 3 8.14 4.59 9.71
C LYS A 3 8.54 4.48 8.23
N ILE A 4 9.77 4.05 7.94
CA ILE A 4 10.28 3.94 6.56
C ILE A 4 9.64 2.72 5.89
N CYS A 5 9.62 1.56 6.55
CA CYS A 5 8.97 0.36 6.02
C CYS A 5 7.47 0.59 5.73
N LEU A 6 6.77 1.30 6.62
CA LEU A 6 5.37 1.67 6.40
C LEU A 6 5.21 2.61 5.20
N PHE A 7 6.01 3.68 5.12
CA PHE A 7 5.93 4.61 3.98
C PHE A 7 6.21 3.93 2.64
N THR A 8 7.22 3.05 2.60
CA THR A 8 7.55 2.30 1.38
C THR A 8 6.45 1.32 1.02
N ALA A 9 5.94 0.53 1.97
CA ALA A 9 4.87 -0.42 1.71
C ALA A 9 3.59 0.29 1.23
N ILE A 10 3.15 1.34 1.92
CA ILE A 10 1.99 2.15 1.50
C ILE A 10 2.20 2.66 0.08
N THR A 11 3.33 3.29 -0.22
CA THR A 11 3.59 3.85 -1.56
C THR A 11 3.51 2.78 -2.67
N VAL A 12 4.10 1.59 -2.43
CA VAL A 12 4.09 0.50 -3.41
C VAL A 12 2.68 -0.05 -3.61
N PHE A 13 1.93 -0.31 -2.53
CA PHE A 13 0.58 -0.84 -2.63
C PHE A 13 -0.44 0.18 -3.16
N SER A 14 -0.31 1.46 -2.81
CA SER A 14 -1.14 2.55 -3.35
C SER A 14 -0.90 2.72 -4.86
N TYR A 15 0.36 2.65 -5.31
CA TYR A 15 0.71 2.74 -6.73
C TYR A 15 0.24 1.51 -7.51
N ALA A 16 0.41 0.31 -6.98
CA ALA A 16 -0.11 -0.91 -7.57
C ALA A 16 -1.64 -0.89 -7.69
N GLY A 17 -2.33 -0.42 -6.64
CA GLY A 17 -3.78 -0.22 -6.64
C GLY A 17 -4.23 0.79 -7.70
N TRP A 18 -3.50 1.90 -7.84
CA TRP A 18 -3.78 2.90 -8.87
C TRP A 18 -3.60 2.31 -10.27
N ALA A 19 -2.46 1.68 -10.55
CA ALA A 19 -2.13 1.11 -11.86
C ALA A 19 -3.12 0.03 -12.30
N LEU A 20 -3.63 -0.78 -11.35
CA LEU A 20 -4.67 -1.77 -11.63
C LEU A 20 -6.04 -1.12 -11.83
N GLY A 21 -6.43 -0.19 -10.95
CA GLY A 21 -7.76 0.43 -11.02
C GLY A 21 -7.93 1.42 -12.17
N GLN A 22 -6.85 2.06 -12.65
CA GLN A 22 -6.87 2.94 -13.82
C GLN A 22 -7.32 2.25 -15.10
N LYS A 23 -7.13 0.93 -15.21
CA LYS A 23 -7.60 0.15 -16.37
C LYS A 23 -9.12 0.00 -16.43
N VAL A 24 -9.82 0.20 -15.31
CA VAL A 24 -11.27 0.04 -15.19
C VAL A 24 -11.97 1.40 -15.14
N GLY A 25 -11.34 2.40 -14.55
CA GLY A 25 -11.90 3.75 -14.43
C GLY A 25 -11.27 4.58 -13.32
N MET A 26 -11.52 5.89 -13.32
CA MET A 26 -10.91 6.81 -12.36
C MET A 26 -11.40 6.59 -10.92
N MET A 27 -12.70 6.30 -10.74
CA MET A 27 -13.25 5.98 -9.41
C MET A 27 -12.72 4.65 -8.86
N THR A 28 -12.54 3.64 -9.71
CA THR A 28 -11.98 2.35 -9.30
C THR A 28 -10.49 2.46 -8.97
N ALA A 29 -9.74 3.29 -9.71
CA ALA A 29 -8.34 3.63 -9.35
C ALA A 29 -8.25 4.27 -7.97
N PHE A 30 -9.13 5.23 -7.69
CA PHE A 30 -9.15 5.90 -6.39
C PHE A 30 -9.52 4.94 -5.25
N GLY A 31 -10.54 4.11 -5.46
CA GLY A 31 -10.95 3.08 -4.50
C GLY A 31 -9.85 2.04 -4.24
N LEU A 32 -9.24 1.49 -5.30
CA LEU A 32 -8.14 0.52 -5.15
C LEU A 32 -6.90 1.13 -4.51
N SER A 33 -6.57 2.39 -4.77
CA SER A 33 -5.45 3.06 -4.08
C SER A 33 -5.73 3.26 -2.61
N PHE A 34 -6.97 3.56 -2.21
CA PHE A 34 -7.32 3.66 -0.80
C PHE A 34 -7.18 2.29 -0.11
N VAL A 35 -7.73 1.24 -0.71
CA VAL A 35 -7.61 -0.14 -0.21
C VAL A 35 -6.14 -0.58 -0.18
N GLY A 36 -5.38 -0.29 -1.24
CA GLY A 36 -3.95 -0.56 -1.34
C GLY A 36 -3.15 0.18 -0.25
N SER A 37 -3.50 1.42 0.08
CA SER A 37 -2.84 2.16 1.16
C SER A 37 -3.05 1.47 2.51
N VAL A 38 -4.28 1.04 2.80
CA VAL A 38 -4.60 0.30 4.04
C VAL A 38 -3.85 -1.02 4.10
N LEU A 39 -3.84 -1.79 3.00
CA LEU A 39 -3.07 -3.04 2.90
C LEU A 39 -1.56 -2.80 3.08
N GLY A 40 -1.03 -1.71 2.53
CA GLY A 40 0.36 -1.31 2.70
C GLY A 40 0.73 -0.98 4.14
N VAL A 41 -0.19 -0.43 4.94
CA VAL A 41 0.02 -0.24 6.39
C VAL A 41 0.12 -1.59 7.09
N PHE A 42 -0.80 -2.52 6.82
CA PHE A 42 -0.79 -3.86 7.43
C PHE A 42 0.47 -4.65 7.08
N VAL A 43 0.84 -4.67 5.80
CA VAL A 43 2.04 -5.37 5.33
C VAL A 43 3.30 -4.70 5.86
N GLY A 44 3.37 -3.37 5.86
CA GLY A 44 4.51 -2.63 6.40
C GLY A 44 4.68 -2.82 7.91
N TRP A 45 3.59 -2.96 8.66
CA TRP A 45 3.64 -3.30 10.08
C TRP A 45 4.12 -4.73 10.29
N TRP A 46 3.56 -5.69 9.55
CA TRP A 46 3.96 -7.10 9.62
C TRP A 46 5.43 -7.32 9.27
N ILE A 47 5.92 -6.71 8.19
CA ILE A 47 7.34 -6.79 7.80
C ILE A 47 8.23 -6.18 8.89
N ASN A 48 7.84 -5.05 9.48
CA ASN A 48 8.66 -4.49 10.53
C ASN A 48 8.73 -5.41 11.75
N GLU A 49 7.61 -5.98 12.18
CA GLU A 49 7.56 -6.86 13.35
C GLU A 49 8.36 -8.15 13.12
N ASN A 50 8.31 -8.71 11.91
CA ASN A 50 8.97 -9.98 11.60
C ASN A 50 10.46 -9.86 11.24
N TYR A 51 10.96 -8.70 10.81
CA TYR A 51 12.33 -8.54 10.30
C TYR A 51 13.19 -7.49 11.04
N PHE A 52 12.59 -6.62 11.85
CA PHE A 52 13.31 -5.51 12.51
C PHE A 52 13.10 -5.49 14.04
N GLU A 53 12.64 -6.59 14.61
CA GLU A 53 12.63 -6.85 16.06
C GLU A 53 13.86 -7.67 16.49
#